data_AF-A0AB34A9B5-F1
#
_entry.id   AF-A0AB34A9B5-F1
#
_cell.length_a   1.000
_cell.length_b   1.000
_cell.length_c   1.000
_cell.angle_alpha   90.00
_cell.angle_beta   90.00
_cell.angle_gamma   90.00
#
_symmetry.space_group_name_H-M   'P 1'
#
loop_
_entity.id
_entity.type
_entity.pdbx_description
1 polymer ?
#
loop_
_entity_poly.entity_id
_entity_poly.type
_entity_poly.pdbx_seq_one_letter_code
_entity_poly.pdbx_strand_id
1 'polypeptide(L)'
;MKDKKDLKSKTKSEHYLLLGAGVVGVITAIIFFIMFSLGIVNAVVTSKISSQYQDKELEVLKTNLDYNSLNFIGKLIKVSDGHIVTASNVKKYQQLEDYVQARKNRTKEVADLYDGKNNYRDDVNSDKINDLDKTLLKEKNQDIYQKQRNQLDTI
;
A
#
# COMPACT_ATOMS: atom_id res chain seq x y z
N MET A 1 -16.71 38.07 67.25
CA MET A 1 -15.67 37.35 66.51
C MET A 1 -15.85 35.86 66.79
N LYS A 2 -16.20 35.05 65.79
CA LYS A 2 -16.18 33.58 65.88
C LYS A 2 -15.42 33.05 64.67
N ASP A 3 -14.43 32.24 64.99
CA ASP A 3 -13.33 31.81 64.15
C ASP A 3 -13.77 31.17 62.83
N LYS A 4 -13.18 31.67 61.74
CA LYS A 4 -13.01 30.94 60.49
C LYS A 4 -11.97 29.84 60.75
N LYS A 5 -12.39 28.72 61.33
CA LYS A 5 -11.50 27.56 61.52
C LYS A 5 -11.48 26.75 60.23
N ASP A 6 -10.31 26.77 59.61
CA ASP A 6 -9.91 26.11 58.39
C ASP A 6 -10.62 24.78 58.08
N LEU A 7 -11.47 24.80 57.05
CA LEU A 7 -11.76 23.62 56.22
C LEU A 7 -10.57 23.35 55.30
N LYS A 8 -9.42 22.99 55.89
CA LYS A 8 -8.25 22.44 55.19
C LYS A 8 -7.88 21.07 55.76
N SER A 9 -8.87 20.20 55.88
CA SER A 9 -8.60 18.76 55.91
C SER A 9 -8.40 18.30 54.46
N LYS A 10 -7.21 18.54 53.88
CA LYS A 10 -6.76 17.83 52.68
C LYS A 10 -6.48 16.39 53.10
N THR A 11 -7.50 15.55 53.03
CA THR A 11 -7.40 14.12 53.35
C THR A 11 -6.44 13.49 52.35
N LYS A 12 -5.35 12.85 52.82
CA LYS A 12 -4.33 12.21 51.96
C LYS A 12 -4.95 11.34 50.84
N SER A 13 -6.12 10.74 51.11
CA SER A 13 -6.94 9.98 50.17
C SER A 13 -7.36 10.74 48.90
N GLU A 14 -7.76 12.02 48.99
CA GLU A 14 -8.14 12.82 47.81
C GLU A 14 -6.92 13.12 46.93
N HIS A 15 -5.74 13.29 47.54
CA HIS A 15 -4.52 13.52 46.80
C HIS A 15 -4.06 12.28 46.03
N TYR A 16 -4.18 11.09 46.65
CA TYR A 16 -3.91 9.81 45.96
C TYR A 16 -4.96 9.48 44.90
N LEU A 17 -6.24 9.83 45.10
CA LEU A 17 -7.28 9.72 44.07
C LEU A 17 -7.02 10.64 42.88
N LEU A 18 -6.65 11.90 43.12
CA LEU A 18 -6.29 12.86 42.07
C LEU A 18 -5.01 12.46 41.32
N LEU A 19 -3.99 11.95 42.03
CA LEU A 19 -2.79 11.39 41.41
C LEU A 19 -3.11 10.14 40.58
N GLY A 20 -3.94 9.23 41.10
CA GLY A 20 -4.39 8.04 40.37
C GLY A 20 -5.20 8.39 39.11
N ALA A 21 -6.13 9.34 39.21
CA ALA A 21 -6.89 9.84 38.07
C ALA A 21 -5.99 10.51 37.02
N GLY A 22 -4.98 11.27 37.44
CA GLY A 22 -3.98 11.86 36.55
C GLY A 22 -3.18 10.79 35.79
N VAL A 23 -2.73 9.73 36.47
CA VAL A 23 -2.02 8.61 35.84
C VAL A 23 -2.91 7.88 34.83
N VAL A 24 -4.16 7.57 35.19
CA VAL A 24 -5.13 6.94 34.27
C VAL A 24 -5.39 7.81 33.04
N GLY A 25 -5.51 9.14 33.24
CA GLY A 25 -5.68 10.09 32.15
C GLY A 25 -4.50 10.10 31.17
N VAL A 26 -3.27 10.08 31.69
CA VAL A 26 -2.05 10.01 30.86
C VAL A 26 -1.99 8.70 30.07
N ILE A 27 -2.27 7.56 30.70
CA ILE A 27 -2.28 6.26 30.02
C ILE A 27 -3.33 6.25 28.90
N THR A 28 -4.54 6.74 29.19
CA THR A 28 -5.62 6.82 28.20
C THR A 28 -5.23 7.71 27.02
N ALA A 29 -4.62 8.87 27.28
CA ALA A 29 -4.15 9.77 26.23
C ALA A 29 -3.07 9.12 25.34
N ILE A 30 -2.14 8.36 25.93
CA ILE A 30 -1.12 7.61 25.17
C ILE A 30 -1.79 6.57 24.26
N ILE A 31 -2.76 5.81 24.77
CA ILE A 31 -3.48 4.81 23.98
C ILE A 31 -4.22 5.48 22.80
N PHE A 32 -4.93 6.58 23.06
CA PHE A 32 -5.60 7.33 22.00
C PHE A 32 -4.62 7.89 20.97
N PHE A 33 -3.47 8.42 21.40
CA PHE A 33 -2.46 8.95 20.50
C PHE A 33 -1.88 7.86 19.59
N ILE A 34 -1.61 6.67 20.14
CA ILE A 34 -1.15 5.52 19.37
C ILE A 34 -2.22 5.10 18.36
N MET A 35 -3.48 4.90 18.79
CA MET A 35 -4.58 4.52 17.90
C MET A 35 -4.80 5.54 16.78
N PHE A 36 -4.78 6.83 17.11
CA PHE A 36 -4.95 7.90 16.15
C PHE A 36 -3.82 7.93 15.11
N SER A 37 -2.57 7.77 15.56
CA SER A 37 -1.40 7.69 14.68
C SER A 37 -1.50 6.50 13.73
N LEU A 38 -1.86 5.32 14.25
CA LEU A 38 -2.08 4.12 13.43
C LEU A 38 -3.21 4.30 12.42
N GLY A 39 -4.31 4.96 12.82
CA GLY A 39 -5.44 5.26 11.95
C GLY A 39 -5.06 6.17 10.78
N ILE A 40 -4.34 7.26 11.05
CA ILE A 40 -3.84 8.18 10.00
C ILE A 40 -2.92 7.44 9.04
N VAL A 41 -1.96 6.68 9.56
CA VAL A 41 -1.00 5.94 8.72
C VAL A 41 -1.74 4.97 7.79
N ASN A 42 -2.70 4.21 8.31
CA ASN A 42 -3.48 3.28 7.49
C ASN A 42 -4.33 4.00 6.45
N ALA A 43 -4.94 5.14 6.78
CA ALA A 43 -5.69 5.94 5.81
C ALA A 43 -4.79 6.46 4.67
N VAL A 44 -3.59 6.93 5.00
CA VAL A 44 -2.59 7.39 4.01
C VAL A 44 -2.16 6.22 3.11
N VAL A 45 -1.85 5.05 3.69
CA VAL A 45 -1.47 3.85 2.91
C VAL A 45 -2.62 3.43 1.99
N THR A 46 -3.84 3.32 2.50
CA THR A 46 -5.02 2.96 1.69
C THR A 46 -5.27 3.95 0.56
N SER A 47 -5.11 5.26 0.83
CA SER A 47 -5.25 6.32 -0.17
C SER A 47 -4.17 6.19 -1.26
N LYS A 48 -2.91 6.01 -0.87
CA LYS A 48 -1.79 5.84 -1.82
C LYS A 48 -1.93 4.57 -2.66
N ILE A 49 -2.35 3.45 -2.07
CA ILE A 49 -2.68 2.23 -2.82
C ILE A 49 -3.82 2.50 -3.81
N SER A 50 -4.92 3.09 -3.34
CA SER A 50 -6.09 3.37 -4.19
C SER A 50 -5.75 4.32 -5.34
N SER A 51 -4.84 5.28 -5.12
CA SER A 51 -4.42 6.25 -6.14
C SER A 51 -3.64 5.63 -7.30
N GLN A 52 -3.16 4.38 -7.16
CA GLN A 52 -2.50 3.64 -8.25
C GLN A 52 -3.50 3.05 -9.25
N TYR A 53 -4.77 2.95 -8.87
CA TYR A 53 -5.83 2.45 -9.72
C TYR A 53 -6.45 3.58 -10.54
N GLN A 54 -6.72 3.28 -11.80
CA GLN A 54 -7.58 4.07 -12.67
C GLN A 54 -9.05 3.73 -12.37
N ASP A 55 -9.35 2.44 -12.25
CA ASP A 55 -10.62 1.91 -11.77
C ASP A 55 -10.34 0.95 -10.61
N LYS A 56 -10.88 1.28 -9.44
CA LYS A 56 -10.66 0.49 -8.23
C LYS A 56 -11.57 -0.75 -8.17
N GLU A 57 -12.77 -0.67 -8.72
CA GLU A 57 -13.74 -1.78 -8.69
C GLU A 57 -13.29 -2.90 -9.63
N LEU A 58 -12.76 -2.52 -10.80
CA LEU A 58 -12.20 -3.46 -11.77
C LEU A 58 -10.73 -3.80 -11.51
N GLU A 59 -10.10 -3.19 -10.50
CA GLU A 59 -8.66 -3.28 -10.20
C GLU A 59 -7.76 -2.92 -11.38
N VAL A 60 -8.17 -1.96 -12.20
CA VAL A 60 -7.40 -1.48 -13.35
C VAL A 60 -6.34 -0.51 -12.85
N LEU A 61 -5.07 -0.89 -12.95
CA LEU A 61 -3.94 -0.03 -12.62
C LEU A 61 -3.76 1.07 -13.65
N LYS A 62 -3.36 2.26 -13.20
CA LYS A 62 -2.94 3.34 -14.09
C LYS A 62 -1.79 2.89 -14.99
N THR A 63 -1.73 3.48 -16.18
CA THR A 63 -0.63 3.31 -17.14
C THR A 63 0.68 3.79 -16.50
N ASN A 64 0.65 4.97 -15.87
CA ASN A 64 1.78 5.54 -15.13
C ASN A 64 1.53 5.42 -13.64
N LEU A 65 2.29 4.53 -12.99
CA LEU A 65 2.25 4.30 -11.56
C LEU A 65 3.18 5.27 -10.84
N ASP A 66 2.77 5.71 -9.64
CA ASP A 66 3.64 6.48 -8.75
C ASP A 66 4.51 5.53 -7.93
N TYR A 67 5.66 5.18 -8.51
CA TYR A 67 6.65 4.32 -7.87
C TYR A 67 7.25 4.92 -6.58
N ASN A 68 7.23 6.25 -6.41
CA ASN A 68 7.68 6.86 -5.16
C ASN A 68 6.70 6.56 -4.03
N SER A 69 5.40 6.65 -4.31
CA SER A 69 4.36 6.24 -3.36
C SER A 69 4.40 4.75 -3.06
N LEU A 70 4.62 3.88 -4.07
CA LEU A 70 4.80 2.44 -3.85
C LEU A 70 6.00 2.14 -2.96
N ASN A 71 7.16 2.70 -3.29
CA ASN A 71 8.40 2.52 -2.52
C ASN A 71 8.27 3.03 -1.08
N PHE A 72 7.56 4.15 -0.87
CA PHE A 72 7.25 4.63 0.47
C PHE A 72 6.43 3.60 1.27
N ILE A 73 5.35 3.05 0.68
CA ILE A 73 4.53 2.03 1.35
C ILE A 73 5.36 0.78 1.65
N GLY A 74 6.14 0.28 0.68
CA GLY A 74 7.00 -0.89 0.86
C GLY A 74 8.04 -0.70 1.98
N LYS A 75 8.71 0.46 2.01
CA LYS A 75 9.63 0.82 3.10
C LYS A 75 8.92 0.90 4.45
N LEU A 76 7.74 1.52 4.49
CA LEU A 76 6.96 1.65 5.72
C LEU A 76 6.54 0.28 6.26
N ILE A 77 6.04 -0.61 5.40
CA ILE A 77 5.69 -2.00 5.79
C ILE A 77 6.92 -2.71 6.33
N LYS A 78 8.05 -2.62 5.64
CA LYS A 78 9.30 -3.28 6.04
C LYS A 78 9.85 -2.77 7.38
N VAL A 79 9.86 -1.45 7.59
CA VAL A 79 10.40 -0.84 8.82
C VAL A 79 9.46 -1.05 10.02
N SER A 80 8.15 -1.13 9.78
CA SER A 80 7.16 -1.30 10.84
C SER A 80 6.88 -2.75 11.22
N ASP A 81 7.50 -3.72 10.54
CA ASP A 81 7.32 -5.16 10.74
C ASP A 81 5.82 -5.59 10.82
N GLY A 82 4.97 -4.91 10.06
CA GLY A 82 3.52 -5.17 10.05
C GLY A 82 2.74 -4.70 11.30
N HIS A 83 3.37 -4.01 12.26
CA HIS A 83 2.69 -3.51 13.46
C HIS A 83 1.94 -2.19 13.24
N ILE A 84 2.40 -1.36 12.29
CA ILE A 84 1.81 -0.04 12.01
C ILE A 84 0.78 -0.12 10.88
N VAL A 85 1.10 -0.91 9.84
CA VAL A 85 0.24 -1.08 8.66
C VAL A 85 -0.61 -2.33 8.86
N THR A 86 -1.93 -2.18 8.73
CA THR A 86 -2.88 -3.30 8.86
C THR A 86 -2.57 -4.42 7.86
N ALA A 87 -2.79 -5.67 8.26
CA ALA A 87 -2.57 -6.83 7.40
C ALA A 87 -3.36 -6.77 6.07
N SER A 88 -4.55 -6.16 6.07
CA SER A 88 -5.34 -5.92 4.86
C SER A 88 -4.63 -4.99 3.87
N ASN A 89 -4.05 -3.90 4.36
CA ASN A 89 -3.26 -2.98 3.53
C ASN A 89 -1.97 -3.62 3.04
N VAL A 90 -1.29 -4.42 3.88
CA VAL A 90 -0.10 -5.19 3.46
C VAL A 90 -0.46 -6.16 2.33
N LYS A 91 -1.55 -6.92 2.47
CA LYS A 91 -2.01 -7.86 1.43
C LYS A 91 -2.34 -7.14 0.13
N LYS A 92 -3.07 -6.01 0.20
CA LYS A 92 -3.39 -5.20 -0.98
C LYS A 92 -2.14 -4.64 -1.66
N TYR A 93 -1.16 -4.22 -0.88
CA TYR A 93 0.12 -3.76 -1.40
C TYR A 93 0.88 -4.90 -2.10
N GLN A 94 0.91 -6.10 -1.51
CA GLN A 94 1.55 -7.27 -2.14
C GLN A 94 0.88 -7.63 -3.46
N GLN A 95 -0.45 -7.69 -3.50
CA GLN A 95 -1.21 -7.94 -4.74
C GLN A 95 -0.89 -6.90 -5.82
N LEU A 96 -0.79 -5.63 -5.41
CA LEU A 96 -0.40 -4.54 -6.30
C LEU A 96 1.02 -4.74 -6.85
N GLU A 97 2.00 -5.10 -6.01
CA GLU A 97 3.35 -5.42 -6.46
C GLU A 97 3.38 -6.61 -7.42
N ASP A 98 2.63 -7.67 -7.13
CA ASP A 98 2.54 -8.85 -7.97
C ASP A 98 1.98 -8.49 -9.36
N TYR A 99 0.92 -7.67 -9.42
CA TYR A 99 0.37 -7.18 -10.69
C TYR A 99 1.38 -6.31 -11.46
N VAL A 100 2.09 -5.42 -10.77
CA VAL A 100 3.12 -4.56 -11.38
C VAL A 100 4.25 -5.41 -11.94
N GLN A 101 4.69 -6.42 -11.19
CA GLN A 101 5.75 -7.33 -11.64
C GLN A 101 5.29 -8.18 -12.81
N ALA A 102 4.05 -8.69 -12.79
CA ALA A 102 3.48 -9.43 -13.90
C ALA A 102 3.41 -8.57 -15.18
N ARG A 103 3.03 -7.29 -15.06
CA ARG A 103 3.06 -6.34 -16.20
C ARG A 103 4.48 -6.16 -16.75
N LYS A 104 5.48 -5.98 -15.87
CA LYS A 104 6.89 -5.87 -16.27
C LYS A 104 7.38 -7.14 -16.98
N ASN A 105 7.02 -8.32 -16.46
CA ASN A 105 7.38 -9.59 -17.06
C ASN A 105 6.77 -9.74 -18.46
N ARG A 106 5.47 -9.45 -18.64
CA ARG A 106 4.83 -9.46 -19.96
C ARG A 106 5.50 -8.51 -20.95
N THR A 107 5.77 -7.26 -20.53
CA THR A 107 6.49 -6.30 -21.38
C THR A 107 7.88 -6.80 -21.75
N LYS A 108 8.59 -7.43 -20.81
CA LYS A 108 9.89 -8.03 -21.06
C LYS A 108 9.78 -9.21 -22.02
N GLU A 109 8.83 -10.11 -21.83
CA GLU A 109 8.61 -11.27 -22.70
C GLU A 109 8.31 -10.85 -24.14
N VAL A 110 7.50 -9.81 -24.36
CA VAL A 110 7.26 -9.24 -25.70
C VAL A 110 8.55 -8.65 -26.28
N ALA A 111 9.34 -7.94 -25.48
CA ALA A 111 10.61 -7.37 -25.93
C ALA A 111 11.67 -8.44 -26.23
N ASP A 112 11.69 -9.52 -25.46
CA ASP A 112 12.63 -10.63 -25.57
C ASP A 112 12.39 -11.49 -26.82
N LEU A 113 11.28 -11.27 -27.57
CA LEU A 113 11.06 -11.85 -28.90
C LEU A 113 11.94 -11.19 -29.98
N TYR A 114 12.48 -10.00 -29.72
CA TYR A 114 13.42 -9.33 -30.61
C TYR A 114 14.87 -9.69 -30.25
N ASP A 115 15.70 -9.90 -31.27
CA ASP A 115 17.15 -9.90 -31.17
C ASP A 115 17.68 -8.52 -31.60
N GLY A 116 17.84 -7.62 -30.63
CA GLY A 116 18.20 -6.23 -30.87
C GLY A 116 16.98 -5.35 -31.23
N LYS A 117 17.13 -4.44 -32.19
CA LYS A 117 16.09 -3.44 -32.52
C LYS A 117 15.17 -3.83 -33.67
N ASN A 118 15.65 -4.67 -34.59
CA ASN A 118 15.00 -4.86 -35.89
C ASN A 118 14.81 -6.32 -36.29
N ASN A 119 15.46 -7.27 -35.60
CA ASN A 119 15.38 -8.68 -35.94
C ASN A 119 14.58 -9.41 -34.86
N TYR A 120 13.81 -10.42 -35.26
CA TYR A 120 13.23 -11.37 -34.32
C TYR A 120 14.26 -12.43 -33.97
N ARG A 121 14.15 -13.04 -32.80
CA ARG A 121 14.99 -14.18 -32.46
C ARG A 121 14.61 -15.40 -33.31
N ASP A 122 15.60 -16.21 -33.65
CA ASP A 122 15.44 -17.42 -34.47
C ASP A 122 14.49 -18.45 -33.85
N ASP A 123 14.28 -18.39 -32.53
CA ASP A 123 13.42 -19.31 -31.79
C ASP A 123 11.98 -18.80 -31.60
N VAL A 124 11.60 -17.71 -32.25
CA VAL A 124 10.21 -17.21 -32.28
C VAL A 124 9.37 -18.13 -33.17
N ASN A 125 8.29 -18.66 -32.59
CA ASN A 125 7.33 -19.52 -33.29
C ASN A 125 5.91 -19.22 -32.83
N SER A 126 4.92 -19.76 -33.56
CA SER A 126 3.50 -19.54 -33.26
C SER A 126 3.10 -19.97 -31.85
N ASP A 127 3.70 -21.02 -31.30
CA ASP A 127 3.39 -21.50 -29.95
C ASP A 127 3.78 -20.47 -28.88
N LYS A 128 4.99 -19.90 -28.98
CA LYS A 128 5.45 -18.84 -28.07
C LYS A 128 4.61 -17.57 -28.18
N ILE A 129 4.24 -17.17 -29.40
CA ILE A 129 3.38 -16.01 -29.63
C ILE A 129 2.00 -16.25 -29.00
N ASN A 130 1.40 -17.43 -29.23
CA ASN A 130 0.09 -17.78 -28.69
C ASN A 130 0.08 -17.86 -27.17
N ASP A 131 1.13 -18.38 -26.55
CA ASP A 131 1.23 -18.43 -25.08
C ASP A 131 1.45 -17.06 -24.48
N LEU A 132 2.25 -16.20 -25.12
CA LEU A 132 2.40 -14.82 -24.69
C LEU A 132 1.08 -14.06 -24.80
N ASP A 133 0.33 -14.23 -25.88
CA ASP A 133 -0.98 -13.61 -26.07
C ASP A 133 -1.97 -13.94 -24.95
N LYS A 134 -2.11 -15.22 -24.59
CA LYS A 134 -2.93 -15.64 -23.44
C LYS A 134 -2.52 -14.95 -22.14
N THR A 135 -1.24 -14.63 -22.02
CA THR A 135 -0.68 -13.94 -20.86
C THR A 135 -1.00 -12.44 -20.91
N LEU A 136 -0.97 -11.82 -22.10
CA LEU A 136 -1.38 -10.43 -22.32
C LEU A 136 -2.85 -10.19 -21.94
N LEU A 137 -3.74 -11.13 -22.21
CA LEU A 137 -5.17 -11.05 -21.82
C LEU A 137 -5.40 -10.86 -20.30
N LYS A 138 -4.39 -11.11 -19.47
CA LYS A 138 -4.44 -10.86 -18.01
C LYS A 138 -4.19 -9.39 -17.64
N GLU A 139 -3.75 -8.55 -18.59
CA GLU A 139 -3.61 -7.11 -18.38
C GLU A 139 -4.97 -6.43 -18.40
N LYS A 140 -5.36 -5.85 -17.27
CA LYS A 140 -6.66 -5.18 -17.12
C LYS A 140 -6.68 -3.77 -17.71
N ASN A 141 -5.51 -3.12 -17.82
CA ASN A 141 -5.41 -1.81 -18.45
C ASN A 141 -5.39 -1.95 -19.97
N GLN A 142 -6.45 -1.51 -20.63
CA GLN A 142 -6.62 -1.64 -22.08
C GLN A 142 -5.52 -0.93 -22.87
N ASP A 143 -5.03 0.22 -22.44
CA ASP A 143 -3.97 0.94 -23.17
C ASP A 143 -2.64 0.16 -23.15
N ILE A 144 -2.28 -0.39 -21.99
CA ILE A 144 -1.07 -1.23 -21.85
C ILE A 144 -1.24 -2.53 -22.63
N TYR A 145 -2.40 -3.18 -22.50
CA TYR A 145 -2.74 -4.40 -23.23
C TYR A 145 -2.60 -4.16 -24.74
N GLN A 146 -3.24 -3.13 -25.29
CA GLN A 146 -3.19 -2.86 -26.72
C GLN A 146 -1.79 -2.50 -27.19
N LYS A 147 -1.01 -1.78 -26.38
CA LYS A 147 0.40 -1.51 -26.69
C LYS A 147 1.20 -2.82 -26.81
N GLN A 148 1.04 -3.74 -25.86
CA GLN A 148 1.73 -5.03 -25.88
C GLN A 148 1.23 -5.92 -27.03
N ARG A 149 -0.08 -5.91 -27.29
CA ARG A 149 -0.71 -6.68 -28.37
C ARG A 149 -0.26 -6.19 -29.74
N ASN A 150 -0.24 -4.88 -29.98
CA ASN A 150 0.25 -4.31 -31.25
C ASN A 150 1.73 -4.66 -31.50
N GLN A 151 2.55 -4.71 -30.45
CA GLN A 151 3.93 -5.17 -30.56
C GLN A 151 4.01 -6.64 -30.93
N LEU A 152 3.14 -7.47 -30.35
CA LEU A 152 3.04 -8.90 -30.65
C LEU A 152 2.51 -9.17 -32.06
N ASP A 153 1.51 -8.42 -32.52
CA ASP A 153 0.93 -8.53 -33.88
C ASP A 153 1.90 -8.05 -34.98
N THR A 154 2.93 -7.27 -34.61
CA THR A 154 4.00 -6.86 -35.53
C THR A 154 5.04 -7.96 -35.74
N ILE A 155 5.15 -8.91 -34.81
CA ILE A 155 6.10 -10.03 -34.84
C ILE A 155 5.48 -11.18 -35.64
#